data_AF-A0A7C3YRU9-F1
#
_entry.id   AF-A0A7C3YRU9-F1
#
_cell.length_a   1.000
_cell.length_b   1.000
_cell.length_c   1.000
_cell.angle_alpha   90.00
_cell.angle_beta   90.00
_cell.angle_gamma   90.00
#
_symmetry.space_group_name_H-M   'P 1'
#
loop_
_entity.id
_entity.type
_entity.pdbx_description
1 polymer ?
#
loop_
_entity_poly.entity_id
_entity_poly.type
_entity_poly.pdbx_seq_one_letter_code
_entity_poly.pdbx_strand_id
1 'polypeptide(L)'
;MARSRKGQTYRHVPAFILLFLAREDLYGGALLNRMHKELPGLHPDGAVVYRSLQELEEEGAVTSYWETGVTGPARKWYRIEARGWERL
;
A
#
# COMPACT_ATOMS: atom_id res chain seq x y z
N MET A 1 -31.20 -8.51 6.65
CA MET A 1 -30.26 -7.38 6.48
C MET A 1 -28.84 -7.92 6.44
N ALA A 2 -28.25 -8.05 5.24
CA ALA A 2 -26.87 -8.55 5.10
C ALA A 2 -25.90 -7.40 5.39
N ARG A 3 -25.21 -7.45 6.54
CA ARG A 3 -24.06 -6.57 6.80
C ARG A 3 -23.06 -6.76 5.67
N SER A 4 -22.69 -5.66 5.02
CA SER A 4 -21.76 -5.62 3.89
C SER A 4 -20.47 -6.40 4.21
N ARG A 5 -20.22 -7.50 3.49
CA ARG A 5 -18.99 -8.33 3.57
C ARG A 5 -17.69 -7.56 3.27
N LYS A 6 -17.78 -6.31 2.76
CA LYS A 6 -16.63 -5.52 2.30
C LYS A 6 -15.68 -5.08 3.42
N GLY A 7 -16.16 -4.87 4.64
CA GLY A 7 -15.31 -4.39 5.75
C GLY A 7 -14.31 -5.43 6.28
N GLN A 8 -14.58 -6.73 6.10
CA GLN A 8 -13.74 -7.80 6.64
C GLN A 8 -12.57 -8.15 5.71
N THR A 9 -12.74 -7.99 4.39
CA THR A 9 -11.74 -8.38 3.38
C THR A 9 -10.54 -7.43 3.32
N TYR A 10 -10.73 -6.15 3.64
CA TYR A 10 -9.66 -5.14 3.49
C TYR A 10 -8.78 -4.92 4.72
N ARG A 11 -9.04 -5.63 5.83
CA ARG A 11 -8.24 -5.48 7.07
C ARG A 11 -6.75 -5.85 6.89
N HIS A 12 -6.44 -6.61 5.84
CA HIS A 12 -5.10 -7.10 5.55
C HIS A 12 -4.34 -6.22 4.54
N VAL A 13 -4.98 -5.19 3.97
CA VAL A 13 -4.35 -4.32 2.98
C VAL A 13 -3.05 -3.68 3.52
N PRO A 14 -3.00 -3.14 4.77
CA PRO A 14 -1.75 -2.63 5.32
C PRO A 14 -0.61 -3.67 5.36
N ALA A 15 -0.91 -4.91 5.73
CA ALA A 15 0.08 -5.98 5.79
C ALA A 15 0.64 -6.32 4.39
N PHE A 16 -0.23 -6.35 3.37
CA PHE A 16 0.22 -6.56 2.00
C PHE A 16 1.02 -5.39 1.45
N ILE A 17 0.68 -4.14 1.81
CA ILE A 17 1.50 -2.98 1.46
C ILE A 17 2.92 -3.17 1.99
N LEU A 18 3.05 -3.47 3.29
CA LEU A 18 4.36 -3.70 3.91
C LEU A 18 5.11 -4.86 3.23
N LEU A 19 4.41 -5.95 2.90
CA LEU A 19 5.03 -7.10 2.22
C LEU A 19 5.60 -6.73 0.85
N PHE A 20 4.90 -5.90 0.08
CA PHE A 20 5.39 -5.43 -1.21
C PHE A 20 6.56 -4.45 -1.05
N LEU A 21 6.44 -3.49 -0.13
CA LEU A 21 7.49 -2.50 0.14
C LEU A 21 8.76 -3.10 0.76
N ALA A 22 8.65 -4.25 1.44
CA ALA A 22 9.79 -5.02 1.91
C ALA A 22 10.67 -5.58 0.78
N ARG A 23 10.12 -5.71 -0.43
CA ARG A 23 10.87 -6.22 -1.59
C ARG A 23 11.54 -5.10 -2.37
N GLU A 24 10.84 -3.99 -2.53
CA GLU A 24 11.30 -2.81 -3.27
C GLU A 24 10.43 -1.59 -2.97
N ASP A 25 10.97 -0.39 -3.18
CA ASP A 25 10.17 0.84 -3.14
C ASP A 25 9.14 0.84 -4.28
N LEU A 26 7.91 1.27 -4.01
CA LEU A 26 6.84 1.31 -5.01
C LEU A 26 6.01 2.59 -4.90
N TYR A 27 5.56 3.12 -6.04
CA TYR A 27 4.56 4.19 -6.05
C TYR A 27 3.14 3.64 -5.87
N GLY A 28 2.22 4.47 -5.36
CA GLY A 28 0.89 4.02 -4.94
C GLY A 28 0.08 3.26 -6.02
N GLY A 29 0.17 3.70 -7.27
CA GLY A 29 -0.44 3.00 -8.41
C GLY A 29 0.19 1.62 -8.68
N ALA A 30 1.50 1.46 -8.48
CA ALA A 30 2.16 0.17 -8.63
C ALA A 30 1.75 -0.83 -7.54
N LEU A 31 1.59 -0.36 -6.29
CA LEU A 31 1.09 -1.18 -5.19
C LEU A 31 -0.32 -1.73 -5.48
N LEU A 32 -1.23 -0.87 -5.95
CA LEU A 32 -2.58 -1.29 -6.33
C LEU A 32 -2.54 -2.36 -7.42
N ASN A 33 -1.76 -2.14 -8.48
CA ASN A 33 -1.62 -3.08 -9.59
C ASN A 33 -1.01 -4.42 -9.14
N ARG A 34 0.00 -4.39 -8.27
CA ARG A 34 0.63 -5.58 -7.68
C ARG A 34 -0.36 -6.38 -6.85
N MET A 35 -1.15 -5.73 -6.00
CA MET A 35 -2.19 -6.40 -5.23
C MET A 35 -3.20 -7.11 -6.12
N HIS A 36 -3.73 -6.43 -7.14
CA HIS A 36 -4.71 -7.05 -8.05
C HIS A 36 -4.12 -8.23 -8.84
N LYS A 37 -2.82 -8.17 -9.16
CA LYS A 37 -2.14 -9.22 -9.93
C LYS A 37 -1.74 -10.42 -9.07
N GLU A 38 -1.25 -10.20 -7.86
CA GLU A 38 -0.63 -11.23 -7.03
C GLU A 38 -1.56 -11.81 -5.95
N LEU A 39 -2.67 -11.14 -5.60
CA LEU A 39 -3.58 -11.55 -4.52
C LEU A 39 -4.97 -11.89 -5.07
N PRO A 40 -5.16 -13.09 -5.64
CA PRO A 40 -6.46 -13.51 -6.17
C PRO A 40 -7.51 -13.50 -5.06
N GLY A 41 -8.58 -12.73 -5.26
CA GLY A 41 -9.68 -12.56 -4.30
C GLY A 41 -9.58 -11.30 -3.42
N LEU A 42 -8.45 -10.59 -3.43
CA LEU A 42 -8.29 -9.29 -2.78
C LEU A 42 -8.19 -8.18 -3.83
N HIS A 43 -9.29 -7.44 -4.01
CA HIS A 43 -9.37 -6.33 -4.96
C HIS A 43 -9.69 -5.03 -4.22
N PRO A 44 -8.72 -4.46 -3.47
CA PRO A 44 -8.95 -3.19 -2.82
C PRO A 44 -9.08 -2.12 -3.90
N ASP A 45 -9.97 -1.16 -3.68
CA ASP A 45 -9.98 0.03 -4.51
C ASP A 45 -8.82 0.95 -4.12
N GLY A 46 -8.57 1.96 -4.95
CA GLY A 46 -7.52 2.93 -4.68
C GLY A 46 -7.71 3.65 -3.33
N ALA A 47 -8.96 3.94 -2.94
CA ALA A 47 -9.23 4.66 -1.69
C ALA A 47 -8.80 3.85 -0.45
N VAL A 48 -9.01 2.53 -0.47
CA VAL A 48 -8.53 1.63 0.59
C VAL A 48 -7.01 1.60 0.63
N VAL A 49 -6.33 1.44 -0.51
CA VAL A 49 -4.86 1.40 -0.57
C VAL A 49 -4.25 2.71 -0.09
N TYR A 50 -4.75 3.86 -0.55
CA TYR A 50 -4.22 5.16 -0.16
C TYR A 50 -4.50 5.50 1.30
N ARG A 51 -5.65 5.10 1.85
CA ARG A 51 -5.92 5.24 3.29
C ARG A 51 -4.96 4.38 4.11
N SER A 52 -4.76 3.12 3.73
CA SER A 52 -3.81 2.26 4.43
C SER A 52 -2.36 2.77 4.32
N LEU A 53 -1.97 3.35 3.19
CA LEU A 53 -0.67 4.02 3.06
C LEU A 53 -0.55 5.20 4.02
N GLN A 54 -1.58 6.04 4.11
CA GLN A 54 -1.60 7.16 5.03
C GLN A 54 -1.50 6.70 6.50
N GLU A 55 -2.27 5.69 6.90
CA GLU A 55 -2.21 5.10 8.24
C GLU A 55 -0.80 4.57 8.55
N LEU A 56 -0.17 3.85 7.61
CA LEU A 56 1.20 3.36 7.76
C LEU A 56 2.24 4.49 7.84
N GLU A 57 2.05 5.59 7.11
CA GLU A 57 2.90 6.78 7.19
C GLU A 57 2.78 7.47 8.55
N GLU A 58 1.55 7.67 9.05
CA GLU A 58 1.26 8.25 10.36
C GLU A 58 1.84 7.40 11.50
N GLU A 59 1.83 6.08 11.32
CA GLU A 59 2.48 5.13 12.22
C GLU A 59 4.00 5.06 12.05
N GLY A 60 4.61 5.75 11.08
CA GLY A 60 6.04 5.69 10.80
C GLY A 60 6.53 4.32 10.33
N ALA A 61 5.62 3.47 9.83
CA ALA A 61 5.94 2.16 9.27
C ALA A 61 6.43 2.25 7.81
N VAL A 62 6.04 3.31 7.11
CA VAL A 62 6.50 3.63 5.76
C VAL A 62 6.79 5.13 5.66
N THR A 63 7.65 5.53 4.73
CA THR A 63 7.85 6.92 4.35
C THR A 63 7.53 7.10 2.86
N SER A 64 7.32 8.35 2.44
CA SER A 64 7.21 8.67 1.02
C SER A 64 8.20 9.71 0.57
N TYR A 65 8.49 9.65 -0.72
CA TYR A 65 9.31 10.62 -1.41
C TYR A 65 8.78 10.83 -2.83
N TRP A 66 9.04 12.02 -3.36
CA TRP A 66 8.71 12.33 -4.75
C TRP A 66 9.93 12.04 -5.61
N GLU A 67 9.74 11.22 -6.65
CA GLU A 67 10.78 11.04 -7.66
C GLU A 67 10.50 12.00 -8.82
N THR A 68 11.31 13.07 -8.87
CA THR A 68 11.28 14.10 -9.90
C THR A 68 12.56 13.98 -10.73
N GLY A 69 12.54 13.15 -11.76
CA GLY A 69 13.75 12.89 -12.56
C GLY A 69 13.56 11.93 -13.73
N VAL A 70 12.45 11.18 -13.74
CA VAL A 70 12.07 10.31 -14.85
C VAL A 70 11.07 11.05 -15.73
N THR A 71 11.21 10.96 -17.05
CA THR A 71 10.31 11.59 -18.02
C THR A 71 8.86 11.16 -17.77
N GLY A 72 8.02 12.07 -17.26
CA GLY A 72 6.64 11.77 -16.91
C GLY A 72 6.12 12.59 -15.72
N PRO A 73 4.85 12.38 -15.33
CA PRO A 73 4.28 13.02 -14.14
C PRO A 73 5.04 12.55 -12.89
N ALA A 74 5.28 13.48 -11.96
CA ALA A 74 5.86 13.17 -10.66
C ALA A 74 5.03 12.09 -9.95
N ARG A 75 5.72 11.07 -9.40
CA ARG A 75 5.08 9.97 -8.67
C ARG A 75 5.51 10.02 -7.21
N LYS A 76 4.54 9.82 -6.31
CA LYS A 76 4.78 9.61 -4.88
C LYS A 76 5.15 8.15 -4.69
N TRP A 77 6.40 7.90 -4.35
CA TRP A 77 6.96 6.59 -4.02
C TRP A 77 6.90 6.37 -2.51
N TYR A 78 6.84 5.10 -2.13
CA TYR A 78 6.80 4.67 -0.74
C TYR A 78 7.93 3.69 -0.48
N ARG A 79 8.49 3.76 0.72
CA ARG A 79 9.55 2.89 1.23
C ARG A 79 9.17 2.39 2.62
N ILE A 80 9.48 1.15 2.93
CA ILE A 80 9.30 0.59 4.26
C ILE A 80 10.37 1.11 5.23
N GLU A 81 9.96 1.43 6.45
CA GLU A 81 10.84 1.89 7.53
C GLU A 81 11.03 0.81 8.60
N ALA A 82 11.97 1.02 9.53
CA ALA A 82 12.28 0.04 10.60
C ALA A 82 11.03 -0.46 11.34
N ARG A 83 10.11 0.45 11.70
CA ARG A 83 8.85 0.09 12.36
C ARG A 83 7.89 -0.70 11.46
N GLY A 84 8.00 -0.56 10.13
CA GLY A 84 7.27 -1.38 9.18
C GLY A 84 7.79 -2.82 9.16
N TRP A 85 9.12 -3.00 9.25
CA TRP A 85 9.73 -4.32 9.36
C TRP A 85 9.34 -5.07 10.64
N GLU A 86 9.18 -4.36 11.76
CA GLU A 86 8.70 -4.96 13.03
C GLU A 86 7.25 -5.46 12.97
N ARG A 87 6.47 -5.00 11.99
CA ARG A 87 5.05 -5.33 11.84
C ARG A 87 4.77 -6.43 10.81
N LEU A 88 5.80 -6.84 10.06
CA LEU A 88 5.72 -7.94 9.09
C LEU A 88 5.80 -9.30 9.77
#